data_AF-A0A960ZW19-F1
#
_entry.id   AF-A0A960ZW19-F1
#
_cell.length_a   1.000
_cell.length_b   1.000
_cell.length_c   1.000
_cell.angle_alpha   90.00
_cell.angle_beta   90.00
_cell.angle_gamma   90.00
#
_symmetry.space_group_name_H-M   'P 1'
#
loop_
_entity.id
_entity.type
_entity.pdbx_description
1 polymer ?
#
loop_
_entity_poly.entity_id
_entity_poly.type
_entity_poly.pdbx_seq_one_letter_code
_entity_poly.pdbx_strand_id
1 'polypeptide(L)'
;MPSSLNDPAVKPTAPADLEIKDAQLIFNHVWKELESEYGRDRLRFPKELILLGGAPGAGKGTNTDFIRKVRGITAQPIVVSALLDSPESRKLKSQGGMVGDREVVSILIRKLLEPEQQNGAILDGFPRTQVQVECLKMLFDEMIRLRRDFSETPDAAHFKQPIFHIMVLFVDE
;
A
#
# COMPACT_ATOMS: atom_id res chain seq x y z
N MET A 1 -47.12 7.72 32.95
CA MET A 1 -45.68 7.43 32.92
C MET A 1 -45.33 6.93 31.52
N PRO A 2 -44.85 7.77 30.59
CA PRO A 2 -44.31 7.30 29.33
C PRO A 2 -42.82 6.96 29.49
N SER A 3 -42.47 5.79 29.00
CA SER A 3 -41.13 5.22 28.89
C SER A 3 -40.20 6.11 28.07
N SER A 4 -39.09 6.54 28.67
CA SER A 4 -37.95 7.14 27.98
C SER A 4 -37.31 6.11 27.04
N LEU A 5 -37.39 6.40 25.74
CA LEU A 5 -36.62 5.75 24.69
C LEU A 5 -35.12 5.92 24.99
N ASN A 6 -34.43 4.79 25.01
CA ASN A 6 -33.00 4.70 25.20
C ASN A 6 -32.34 5.06 23.87
N ASP A 7 -31.78 6.28 23.74
CA ASP A 7 -30.90 6.62 22.64
C ASP A 7 -29.60 5.78 22.77
N PRO A 8 -29.13 5.10 21.71
CA PRO A 8 -27.85 4.41 21.80
C PRO A 8 -26.75 5.45 21.81
N ALA A 9 -26.16 5.69 22.98
CA ALA A 9 -24.97 6.50 23.12
C ALA A 9 -23.88 6.00 22.17
N VAL A 10 -23.57 6.80 21.14
CA VAL A 10 -22.40 6.61 20.28
C VAL A 10 -21.17 6.71 21.18
N LYS A 11 -20.48 5.58 21.38
CA LYS A 11 -19.25 5.53 22.16
C LYS A 11 -18.11 6.27 21.42
N PRO A 12 -17.13 6.86 22.12
CA PRO A 12 -16.14 7.73 21.51
C PRO A 12 -15.14 6.94 20.62
N THR A 13 -14.95 7.39 19.38
CA THR A 13 -14.07 6.83 18.32
C THR A 13 -12.61 7.34 18.37
N ALA A 14 -12.18 7.92 19.49
CA ALA A 14 -10.94 8.71 19.57
C ALA A 14 -9.64 8.02 19.07
N PRO A 15 -9.39 6.70 19.28
CA PRO A 15 -8.18 6.06 18.79
C PRO A 15 -8.11 5.94 17.27
N ALA A 16 -9.22 5.57 16.63
CA ALA A 16 -9.30 5.42 15.17
C ALA A 16 -9.15 6.78 14.46
N ASP A 17 -9.73 7.83 15.03
CA ASP A 17 -9.62 9.19 14.49
C ASP A 17 -8.18 9.74 14.52
N LEU A 18 -7.37 9.31 15.50
CA LEU A 18 -5.94 9.65 15.57
C LEU A 18 -5.13 8.87 14.53
N GLU A 19 -5.35 7.56 14.40
CA GLU A 19 -4.66 6.74 13.40
C GLU A 19 -4.92 7.21 11.96
N ILE A 20 -6.16 7.64 11.66
CA ILE A 20 -6.52 8.21 10.36
C ILE A 20 -5.74 9.52 10.10
N LYS A 21 -5.67 10.40 11.10
CA LYS A 21 -4.91 11.66 10.98
C LYS A 21 -3.42 11.39 10.74
N ASP A 22 -2.85 10.44 11.47
CA ASP A 22 -1.46 10.05 11.31
C ASP A 22 -1.21 9.47 9.91
N ALA A 23 -2.10 8.61 9.41
CA ALA A 23 -2.01 8.08 8.06
C ALA A 23 -2.06 9.17 7.00
N GLN A 24 -2.95 10.15 7.17
CA GLN A 24 -3.10 11.25 6.22
C GLN A 24 -1.86 12.15 6.19
N LEU A 25 -1.28 12.47 7.36
CA LEU A 25 -0.03 13.21 7.46
C LEU A 25 1.12 12.45 6.79
N ILE A 26 1.24 11.15 7.07
CA ILE A 26 2.26 10.28 6.49
C ILE A 26 2.13 10.22 4.96
N PHE A 27 0.94 9.87 4.47
CA PHE A 27 0.71 9.68 3.04
C PHE A 27 0.92 10.97 2.26
N ASN A 28 0.34 12.09 2.71
CA ASN A 28 0.47 13.38 2.03
C ASN A 28 1.93 13.83 1.96
N HIS A 29 2.70 13.57 3.01
CA HIS A 29 4.12 13.89 3.02
C HIS A 29 4.89 13.07 1.99
N VAL A 30 4.73 11.74 2.01
CA VAL A 30 5.37 10.83 1.05
C VAL A 30 4.96 11.17 -0.39
N TRP A 31 3.67 11.40 -0.62
CA TRP A 31 3.14 11.74 -1.95
C TRP A 31 3.75 13.04 -2.49
N LYS A 32 3.84 14.08 -1.65
CA LYS A 32 4.45 15.36 -2.03
C LYS A 32 5.94 15.21 -2.36
N GLU A 33 6.67 14.39 -1.60
CA GLU A 33 8.08 14.08 -1.90
C GLU A 33 8.19 13.41 -3.29
N LEU A 34 7.33 12.43 -3.58
CA LEU A 34 7.29 11.74 -4.87
C LEU A 34 6.96 12.68 -6.03
N GLU A 35 5.95 13.54 -5.89
CA GLU A 35 5.60 14.53 -6.91
C GLU A 35 6.76 15.51 -7.15
N SER A 36 7.45 15.95 -6.10
CA SER A 36 8.59 16.84 -6.22
C SER A 36 9.81 16.18 -6.87
N GLU A 37 10.02 14.88 -6.65
CA GLU A 37 11.19 14.15 -7.12
C GLU A 37 11.02 13.61 -8.55
N TYR A 38 9.87 13.02 -8.85
CA TYR A 38 9.62 12.36 -10.13
C TYR A 38 8.80 13.21 -11.10
N GLY A 39 7.96 14.11 -10.60
CA GLY A 39 6.91 14.76 -11.38
C GLY A 39 5.66 13.87 -11.51
N ARG A 40 4.49 14.51 -11.55
CA ARG A 40 3.18 13.83 -11.51
C ARG A 40 2.93 12.94 -12.74
N ASP A 41 3.47 13.30 -13.91
CA ASP A 41 3.41 12.54 -15.18
C ASP A 41 4.24 11.24 -15.15
N ARG A 42 5.17 11.12 -14.20
CA ARG A 42 6.04 9.95 -14.02
C ARG A 42 5.63 9.07 -12.84
N LEU A 43 4.59 9.44 -12.10
CA LEU A 43 3.99 8.60 -11.06
C LEU A 43 3.15 7.47 -11.68
N ARG A 44 3.83 6.59 -12.41
CA ARG A 44 3.24 5.49 -13.17
C ARG A 44 3.29 4.25 -12.30
N PHE A 45 2.13 3.83 -11.81
CA PHE A 45 2.02 2.66 -10.94
C PHE A 45 1.53 1.42 -11.71
N PRO A 46 1.81 0.21 -11.20
CA PRO A 46 1.19 -1.02 -11.68
C PRO A 46 -0.31 -0.91 -11.87
N LYS A 47 -0.82 -1.51 -12.95
CA LYS A 47 -2.26 -1.69 -13.13
C LYS A 47 -2.90 -2.62 -12.08
N GLU A 48 -2.14 -3.57 -11.55
CA GLU A 48 -2.62 -4.65 -10.68
C GLU A 48 -1.72 -4.77 -9.45
N LEU A 49 -2.30 -4.63 -8.26
CA LEU A 49 -1.63 -4.87 -6.98
C LEU A 49 -2.26 -6.08 -6.32
N ILE A 50 -1.43 -7.05 -5.92
CA ILE A 50 -1.87 -8.25 -5.23
C ILE A 50 -1.26 -8.28 -3.84
N LEU A 51 -2.08 -8.09 -2.83
CA LEU A 51 -1.70 -8.10 -1.42
C LEU A 51 -1.87 -9.53 -0.90
N LEU A 52 -0.77 -10.19 -0.57
CA LEU A 52 -0.75 -11.57 -0.11
C LEU A 52 -0.55 -11.61 1.42
N GLY A 53 -1.65 -11.85 2.12
CA GLY A 53 -1.70 -12.12 3.56
C GLY A 53 -1.66 -13.61 3.85
N GLY A 54 -1.18 -13.96 5.05
CA GLY A 54 -1.17 -15.34 5.53
C GLY A 54 -0.12 -15.56 6.61
N ALA A 55 -0.37 -16.54 7.48
CA ALA A 55 0.54 -16.93 8.54
C ALA A 55 1.87 -17.46 7.98
N PRO A 56 2.97 -17.41 8.75
CA PRO A 56 4.20 -18.14 8.41
C PRO A 56 3.88 -19.62 8.16
N GLY A 57 4.38 -20.17 7.06
CA GLY A 57 4.09 -21.56 6.68
C GLY A 57 2.78 -21.78 5.91
N ALA A 58 1.94 -20.76 5.72
CA ALA A 58 0.66 -20.88 4.98
C ALA A 58 0.79 -21.08 3.46
N GLY A 59 1.99 -21.41 2.95
CA GLY A 59 2.21 -21.62 1.51
C GLY A 59 2.24 -20.35 0.66
N LYS A 60 2.52 -19.17 1.25
CA LYS A 60 2.63 -17.90 0.51
C LYS A 60 3.64 -17.96 -0.63
N GLY A 61 4.82 -18.55 -0.42
CA GLY A 61 5.84 -18.67 -1.47
C GLY A 61 5.32 -19.44 -2.70
N THR A 62 4.75 -20.62 -2.49
CA THR A 62 4.16 -21.45 -3.55
C THR A 62 3.06 -20.72 -4.32
N ASN A 63 2.18 -20.03 -3.60
CA ASN A 63 1.10 -19.26 -4.23
C ASN A 63 1.61 -18.03 -4.97
N THR A 64 2.61 -17.32 -4.44
CA THR A 64 3.24 -16.18 -5.11
C THR A 64 3.77 -16.57 -6.48
N ASP A 65 4.57 -17.64 -6.58
CA ASP A 65 5.12 -18.06 -7.86
C ASP A 65 4.05 -18.55 -8.85
N PHE A 66 3.01 -19.21 -8.33
CA PHE A 66 1.84 -19.59 -9.13
C PHE A 66 1.10 -18.36 -9.67
N ILE A 67 0.78 -17.39 -8.81
CA ILE A 67 0.09 -16.14 -9.19
C ILE A 67 0.93 -15.38 -10.23
N ARG A 68 2.23 -15.25 -10.02
CA ARG A 68 3.15 -14.60 -10.97
C ARG A 68 3.05 -15.22 -12.36
N LYS A 69 3.14 -16.55 -12.43
CA LYS A 69 3.06 -17.28 -13.70
C LYS A 69 1.71 -17.10 -14.38
N VAL A 70 0.60 -17.23 -13.64
CA VAL A 70 -0.76 -17.13 -14.20
C VAL A 70 -1.10 -15.71 -14.64
N ARG A 71 -0.61 -14.68 -13.93
CA ARG A 71 -0.87 -13.27 -14.22
C ARG A 71 0.16 -12.64 -15.17
N GLY A 72 1.22 -13.36 -15.53
CA GLY A 72 2.31 -12.85 -16.35
C GLY A 72 3.16 -11.77 -15.64
N ILE A 73 3.22 -11.80 -14.30
CA ILE A 73 4.03 -10.88 -13.50
C ILE A 73 5.45 -11.43 -13.42
N THR A 74 6.39 -10.79 -14.11
CA THR A 74 7.81 -11.18 -14.11
C THR A 74 8.58 -10.65 -12.90
N ALA A 75 8.15 -9.52 -12.34
CA ALA A 75 8.73 -8.93 -11.15
C ALA A 75 8.74 -9.91 -9.96
N GLN A 76 9.77 -9.80 -9.13
CA GLN A 76 9.80 -10.49 -7.83
C GLN A 76 8.82 -9.82 -6.87
N PRO A 77 8.23 -10.57 -5.93
CA PRO A 77 7.34 -10.01 -4.92
C PRO A 77 8.09 -8.98 -4.07
N ILE A 78 7.39 -7.90 -3.71
CA ILE A 78 7.88 -6.92 -2.77
C ILE A 78 7.61 -7.46 -1.37
N VAL A 79 8.65 -8.02 -0.76
CA VAL A 79 8.60 -8.54 0.61
C VAL A 79 8.95 -7.40 1.57
N VAL A 80 7.95 -6.89 2.29
CA VAL A 80 8.14 -5.67 3.11
C VAL A 80 9.16 -5.88 4.22
N SER A 81 9.24 -7.06 4.84
CA SER A 81 10.29 -7.32 5.83
C SER A 81 11.70 -7.22 5.24
N ALA A 82 11.90 -7.66 3.99
CA ALA A 82 13.20 -7.56 3.33
C ALA A 82 13.58 -6.12 3.00
N LEU A 83 12.60 -5.28 2.65
CA LEU A 83 12.82 -3.83 2.44
C LEU A 83 13.38 -3.18 3.72
N LEU A 84 12.78 -3.51 4.86
CA LEU A 84 13.17 -2.94 6.16
C LEU A 84 14.51 -3.45 6.70
N ASP A 85 15.03 -4.53 6.13
CA ASP A 85 16.32 -5.11 6.50
C ASP A 85 17.44 -4.78 5.50
N SER A 86 17.18 -3.88 4.55
CA SER A 86 18.19 -3.34 3.63
C SER A 86 19.29 -2.54 4.36
N PRO A 87 20.51 -2.40 3.80
CA PRO A 87 21.58 -1.60 4.40
C PRO A 87 21.19 -0.14 4.66
N GLU A 88 20.40 0.46 3.77
CA GLU A 88 19.88 1.82 3.92
C GLU A 88 18.89 1.92 5.10
N SER A 89 17.94 0.99 5.18
CA SER A 89 17.00 0.93 6.30
C SER A 89 17.71 0.63 7.62
N ARG A 90 18.76 -0.20 7.63
CA ARG A 90 19.58 -0.44 8.82
C ARG A 90 20.36 0.79 9.25
N LYS A 91 20.87 1.58 8.30
CA LYS A 91 21.55 2.85 8.59
C LYS A 91 20.58 3.85 9.22
N LEU A 92 19.35 3.94 8.70
CA LEU A 92 18.30 4.77 9.27
C LEU A 92 17.88 4.30 10.68
N LYS A 93 17.71 2.98 10.88
CA LYS A 93 17.50 2.37 12.21
C LYS A 93 18.62 2.73 13.19
N SER A 94 19.88 2.67 12.74
CA SER A 94 21.05 2.95 13.57
C SER A 94 21.18 4.41 14.00
N GLN A 95 20.54 5.33 13.28
CA GLN A 95 20.49 6.76 13.62
C GLN A 95 19.38 7.10 14.63
N GLY A 96 18.74 6.09 15.23
CA GLY A 96 17.65 6.27 16.20
C GLY A 96 16.27 6.44 15.54
N GLY A 97 16.16 6.27 14.23
CA GLY A 97 14.87 6.22 13.54
C GLY A 97 14.13 4.93 13.86
N MET A 98 12.91 5.00 14.39
CA MET A 98 11.99 3.86 14.36
C MET A 98 11.55 3.65 12.92
N VAL A 99 11.64 2.41 12.43
CA VAL A 99 10.95 2.02 11.19
C VAL A 99 9.46 1.95 11.50
N GLY A 100 8.82 3.11 11.35
CA GLY A 100 7.38 3.28 11.46
C GLY A 100 6.69 3.20 10.11
N ASP A 101 5.37 3.39 10.12
CA ASP A 101 4.53 3.30 8.92
C ASP A 101 4.97 4.25 7.81
N ARG A 102 5.49 5.43 8.15
CA ARG A 102 6.02 6.39 7.16
C ARG A 102 7.11 5.80 6.29
N GLU A 103 8.10 5.14 6.89
CA GLU A 103 9.24 4.60 6.16
C GLU A 103 8.80 3.43 5.28
N VAL A 104 7.98 2.54 5.83
CA VAL A 104 7.38 1.41 5.10
C VAL A 104 6.63 1.92 3.87
N VAL A 105 5.74 2.91 4.04
CA VAL A 105 4.93 3.48 2.97
C VAL A 105 5.81 4.18 1.94
N SER A 106 6.82 4.95 2.36
CA SER A 106 7.75 5.63 1.46
C SER A 106 8.52 4.65 0.57
N ILE A 107 9.21 3.68 1.17
CA ILE A 107 9.98 2.68 0.41
C ILE A 107 9.05 1.87 -0.50
N LEU A 108 7.89 1.46 0.00
CA LEU A 108 6.95 0.66 -0.77
C LEU A 108 6.44 1.40 -2.00
N ILE A 109 5.95 2.64 -1.85
CA ILE A 109 5.40 3.40 -2.98
C ILE A 109 6.51 3.68 -4.01
N ARG A 110 7.73 3.98 -3.57
CA ARG A 110 8.90 4.12 -4.47
C ARG A 110 9.18 2.82 -5.23
N LYS A 111 9.13 1.67 -4.54
CA LYS A 111 9.32 0.35 -5.16
C LYS A 111 8.26 0.07 -6.23
N LEU A 112 7.02 0.50 -6.01
CA LEU A 112 5.92 0.36 -6.98
C LEU A 112 6.11 1.20 -8.24
N LEU A 113 6.93 2.24 -8.22
CA LEU A 113 7.24 3.07 -9.41
C LEU A 113 8.31 2.44 -10.31
N GLU A 114 8.99 1.39 -9.86
CA GLU A 114 10.03 0.73 -10.65
C GLU A 114 9.45 0.16 -11.96
N PRO A 115 10.19 0.25 -13.09
CA PRO A 115 9.71 -0.22 -14.39
C PRO A 115 9.28 -1.68 -14.42
N GLU A 116 9.93 -2.53 -13.62
CA GLU A 116 9.63 -3.96 -13.53
C GLU A 116 8.24 -4.21 -12.94
N GLN A 117 7.73 -3.31 -12.10
CA GLN A 117 6.43 -3.44 -11.44
C GLN A 117 5.26 -3.03 -12.34
N GLN A 118 5.48 -2.37 -13.48
CA GLN A 118 4.41 -1.77 -14.30
C GLN A 118 3.31 -2.76 -14.74
N ASN A 119 3.67 -4.02 -14.96
CA ASN A 119 2.72 -5.05 -15.37
C ASN A 119 1.83 -5.56 -14.23
N GLY A 120 2.29 -5.41 -12.99
CA GLY A 120 1.63 -5.84 -11.78
C GLY A 120 2.66 -6.07 -10.68
N ALA A 121 2.25 -5.87 -9.42
CA ALA A 121 3.10 -6.08 -8.26
C ALA A 121 2.41 -6.97 -7.22
N ILE A 122 3.20 -7.82 -6.58
CA ILE A 122 2.75 -8.65 -5.45
C ILE A 122 3.41 -8.13 -4.19
N LEU A 123 2.61 -7.84 -3.17
CA LEU A 123 3.03 -7.33 -1.89
C LEU A 123 2.89 -8.42 -0.83
N ASP A 124 4.00 -8.84 -0.21
CA ASP A 124 3.98 -9.78 0.91
C ASP A 124 4.22 -9.04 2.23
N GLY A 125 3.24 -9.15 3.12
CA GLY A 125 3.32 -8.60 4.46
C GLY A 125 3.02 -7.11 4.53
N PHE A 126 2.15 -6.60 3.66
CA PHE A 126 1.56 -5.25 3.72
C PHE A 126 0.09 -5.30 3.29
N PRO A 127 -0.80 -4.54 3.93
CA PRO A 127 -0.61 -3.74 5.13
C PRO A 127 -0.56 -4.59 6.42
N ARG A 128 0.13 -4.11 7.47
CA ARG A 128 0.17 -4.73 8.82
C ARG A 128 -0.45 -3.88 9.92
N THR A 129 -0.67 -2.59 9.67
CA THR A 129 -1.23 -1.63 10.63
C THR A 129 -2.42 -0.91 10.02
N GLN A 130 -3.30 -0.36 10.85
CA GLN A 130 -4.44 0.42 10.37
C GLN A 130 -3.98 1.65 9.57
N VAL A 131 -2.90 2.30 10.01
CA VAL A 131 -2.27 3.42 9.28
C VAL A 131 -1.88 3.02 7.86
N GLN A 132 -1.25 1.85 7.68
CA GLN A 132 -0.90 1.35 6.35
C GLN A 132 -2.13 1.03 5.48
N VAL A 133 -3.21 0.54 6.09
CA VAL A 133 -4.49 0.32 5.38
C VAL A 133 -5.03 1.65 4.85
N GLU A 134 -5.03 2.71 5.66
CA GLU A 134 -5.48 4.03 5.22
C GLU A 134 -4.55 4.62 4.15
N CYS A 135 -3.23 4.46 4.26
CA CYS A 135 -2.28 4.85 3.20
C CYS A 135 -2.54 4.11 1.88
N LEU A 136 -2.90 2.83 1.93
CA LEU A 136 -3.23 2.05 0.74
C LEU A 136 -4.51 2.55 0.05
N LYS A 137 -5.53 2.95 0.82
CA LYS A 137 -6.74 3.57 0.27
C LYS A 137 -6.42 4.90 -0.42
N MET A 138 -5.62 5.75 0.22
CA MET A 138 -5.21 7.03 -0.38
C MET A 138 -4.36 6.83 -1.64
N LEU A 139 -3.51 5.80 -1.69
CA LEU A 139 -2.79 5.42 -2.92
C LEU A 139 -3.76 5.07 -4.05
N PHE A 140 -4.78 4.25 -3.77
CA PHE A 140 -5.80 3.91 -4.76
C PHE A 140 -6.53 5.17 -5.28
N ASP A 141 -6.93 6.06 -4.38
CA ASP A 141 -7.61 7.30 -4.74
C ASP A 141 -6.73 8.22 -5.61
N GLU A 142 -5.45 8.36 -5.28
CA GLU A 142 -4.52 9.14 -6.09
C GLU A 142 -4.25 8.48 -7.45
N MET A 143 -4.17 7.15 -7.55
CA MET A 143 -4.08 6.46 -8.84
C MET A 143 -5.30 6.75 -9.73
N ILE A 144 -6.50 6.79 -9.15
CA ILE A 144 -7.73 7.18 -9.87
C ILE A 144 -7.67 8.65 -10.31
N ARG A 145 -7.18 9.54 -9.44
CA ARG A 145 -7.02 10.97 -9.77
C ARG A 145 -6.02 11.16 -10.92
N LEU A 146 -4.85 10.55 -10.85
CA LEU A 146 -3.85 10.56 -11.92
C LEU A 146 -4.47 10.09 -13.25
N ARG A 147 -5.19 8.95 -13.24
CA ARG A 147 -5.90 8.46 -14.42
C ARG A 147 -6.85 9.49 -15.02
N ARG A 148 -7.65 10.16 -14.19
CA ARG A 148 -8.58 11.20 -14.64
C ARG A 148 -7.83 12.40 -15.21
N ASP A 149 -6.84 12.89 -14.50
CA ASP A 149 -6.12 14.12 -14.84
C ASP A 149 -5.31 13.97 -16.15
N PHE A 150 -4.80 12.78 -16.44
CA PHE A 150 -4.04 12.49 -17.67
C PHE A 150 -4.88 11.85 -18.79
N SER A 151 -6.20 11.71 -18.60
CA SER A 151 -7.08 10.97 -19.53
C SER A 151 -7.12 11.53 -20.96
N GLU A 152 -6.93 12.84 -21.13
CA GLU A 152 -6.93 13.52 -22.44
C GLU A 152 -5.51 13.89 -22.93
N THR A 153 -4.48 13.31 -22.31
CA THR A 153 -3.08 13.59 -22.63
C THR A 153 -2.44 12.41 -23.40
N PRO A 154 -1.31 12.62 -24.10
CA PRO A 154 -0.56 11.52 -24.72
C PRO A 154 -0.12 10.43 -23.73
N ASP A 155 -0.02 10.76 -22.44
CA ASP A 155 0.39 9.83 -21.37
C ASP A 155 -0.76 8.95 -20.84
N ALA A 156 -1.99 9.11 -21.33
CA ALA A 156 -3.16 8.36 -20.85
C ALA A 156 -2.94 6.83 -20.79
N ALA A 157 -2.14 6.28 -21.71
CA ALA A 157 -1.82 4.85 -21.76
C ALA A 157 -1.02 4.34 -20.53
N HIS A 158 -0.35 5.24 -19.82
CA HIS A 158 0.44 4.94 -18.62
C HIS A 158 -0.40 4.96 -17.33
N PHE A 159 -1.59 5.57 -17.34
CA PHE A 159 -2.47 5.68 -16.18
C PHE A 159 -3.70 4.79 -16.34
N LYS A 160 -3.53 3.50 -16.06
CA LYS A 160 -4.58 2.48 -16.21
C LYS A 160 -5.50 2.45 -14.99
N GLN A 161 -6.68 1.83 -15.13
CA GLN A 161 -7.57 1.57 -13.99
C GLN A 161 -6.82 0.70 -12.97
N PRO A 162 -6.64 1.15 -11.72
CA PRO A 162 -6.02 0.35 -10.68
C PRO A 162 -6.94 -0.79 -10.24
N ILE A 163 -6.38 -1.98 -10.04
CA ILE A 163 -7.06 -3.15 -9.49
C ILE A 163 -6.27 -3.66 -8.29
N PHE A 164 -6.88 -3.69 -7.11
CA PHE A 164 -6.26 -4.18 -5.89
C PHE A 164 -6.92 -5.51 -5.51
N HIS A 165 -6.12 -6.57 -5.42
CA HIS A 165 -6.54 -7.89 -4.95
C HIS A 165 -6.00 -8.12 -3.55
N ILE A 166 -6.87 -8.48 -2.62
CA ILE A 166 -6.47 -8.91 -1.27
C ILE A 166 -6.70 -10.42 -1.21
N MET A 167 -5.62 -11.17 -1.00
CA MET A 167 -5.64 -12.62 -0.89
C MET A 167 -5.11 -13.00 0.47
N VAL A 168 -5.88 -13.78 1.24
CA VAL A 168 -5.47 -14.28 2.55
C VAL A 168 -5.39 -15.79 2.47
N LEU A 169 -4.20 -16.34 2.70
CA LEU A 169 -4.00 -17.78 2.84
C LEU A 169 -4.20 -18.17 4.29
N PHE A 170 -5.12 -19.10 4.51
CA PHE A 170 -5.41 -19.70 5.80
C PHE A 170 -4.99 -21.17 5.79
N VAL A 171 -4.48 -21.66 6.92
CA VAL A 171 -4.30 -23.09 7.18
C VAL A 171 -5.25 -23.40 8.31
N ASP A 172 -6.23 -24.26 8.05
CA ASP A 172 -7.04 -24.84 9.11
C ASP A 172 -6.12 -25.74 9.96
N GLU A 173 -6.07 -25.50 11.28
CA GLU A 173 -5.55 -26.47 12.25
C GLU A 173 -6.59 -27.57 12.52
#